data_AF-A0A8T5SDX5-F1
#
_entry.id   AF-A0A8T5SDX5-F1
#
_cell.length_a   1.000
_cell.length_b   1.000
_cell.length_c   1.000
_cell.angle_alpha   90.00
_cell.angle_beta   90.00
_cell.angle_gamma   90.00
#
_symmetry.space_group_name_H-M   'P 1'
#
loop_
_entity.id
_entity.type
_entity.pdbx_description
1 polymer ?
#
loop_
_entity_poly.entity_id
_entity_poly.type
_entity_poly.pdbx_seq_one_letter_code
_entity_poly.pdbx_strand_id
1 'polypeptide(L)'
;ETIRPEDYSEILDYERATKVIETAECITVGTCYCRHKMEHKGKACDQPQDVCLTFNGAAKSLSKHGIAKEISKEEAMKILNRVVELGLVQIGDNVRNEVAWICNCCGCCCEAILAYKRLGYNPGIYSNFKPEMITENCNGCGVCVKKCPIDAIEVLIEESGKKYSVVDYSRCFGCGVCTRSCKREAIQMIRREDLMHTPEDAFERVVRMAIDTGRLQNLLFDNQHLWTHKMLQRFVGILLNLGPIRRKMADHQLQSKFVAYTRRLFLKRTKKLGLDNRLKL
;
A
#
# COMPACT_ATOMS: atom_id res chain seq x y z
N GLU A 1 -15.57 -14.19 -27.72
CA GLU A 1 -14.31 -13.44 -27.57
C GLU A 1 -13.46 -14.22 -26.57
N THR A 2 -12.65 -15.23 -26.93
CA THR A 2 -11.61 -15.34 -27.97
C THR A 2 -10.38 -14.46 -27.73
N ILE A 3 -10.10 -14.07 -26.49
CA ILE A 3 -8.87 -13.36 -26.16
C ILE A 3 -8.01 -14.28 -25.27
N ARG A 4 -6.79 -14.59 -25.72
CA ARG A 4 -5.78 -15.22 -24.87
C ARG A 4 -5.29 -14.15 -23.87
N PRO A 5 -5.23 -14.41 -22.56
CA PRO A 5 -5.13 -13.36 -21.55
C PRO A 5 -3.74 -12.75 -21.34
N GLU A 6 -2.77 -13.06 -22.20
CA GLU A 6 -1.34 -12.97 -21.85
C GLU A 6 -0.75 -11.55 -21.79
N ASP A 7 -1.45 -10.49 -22.26
CA ASP A 7 -0.82 -9.17 -22.43
C ASP A 7 -1.54 -7.97 -21.77
N TYR A 8 -2.52 -8.18 -20.88
CA TYR A 8 -3.12 -7.06 -20.12
C TYR A 8 -2.77 -7.12 -18.63
N SER A 9 -1.77 -6.33 -18.23
CA SER A 9 -1.62 -5.92 -16.83
C SER A 9 -2.70 -4.89 -16.50
N GLU A 10 -3.92 -5.33 -16.18
CA GLU A 10 -4.98 -4.46 -15.67
C GLU A 10 -4.64 -4.02 -14.23
N ILE A 11 -4.58 -2.71 -14.02
CA ILE A 11 -4.46 -2.10 -12.68
C ILE A 11 -5.84 -2.15 -12.04
N LEU A 12 -5.97 -2.87 -10.93
CA LEU A 12 -7.25 -3.03 -10.27
C LEU A 12 -7.70 -1.70 -9.68
N ASP A 13 -9.01 -1.48 -9.63
CA ASP A 13 -9.59 -0.21 -9.19
C ASP A 13 -9.10 0.21 -7.78
N TYR A 14 -8.95 -0.75 -6.86
CA TYR A 14 -8.45 -0.48 -5.51
C TYR A 14 -6.94 -0.16 -5.45
N GLU A 15 -6.19 -0.40 -6.52
CA GLU A 15 -4.77 -0.07 -6.64
C GLU A 15 -4.57 1.35 -7.22
N ARG A 16 -5.65 2.01 -7.67
CA ARG A 16 -5.62 3.34 -8.29
C ARG A 16 -5.96 4.41 -7.27
N ALA A 17 -5.00 5.32 -7.00
CA ALA A 17 -5.24 6.50 -6.17
C ALA A 17 -6.39 7.38 -6.70
N THR A 18 -6.59 7.43 -8.01
CA THR A 18 -7.72 8.16 -8.63
C THR A 18 -9.06 7.56 -8.23
N LYS A 19 -9.15 6.23 -8.18
CA LYS A 19 -10.39 5.54 -7.82
C LYS A 19 -10.77 5.82 -6.37
N VAL A 20 -9.80 5.89 -5.46
CA VAL A 20 -10.03 6.29 -4.07
C VAL A 20 -10.68 7.68 -3.99
N ILE A 21 -10.21 8.64 -4.78
CA ILE A 21 -10.80 9.98 -4.86
C ILE A 21 -12.22 9.90 -5.46
N GLU A 22 -12.40 9.13 -6.53
CA GLU A 22 -13.69 8.97 -7.22
C GLU A 22 -14.76 8.36 -6.33
N THR A 23 -14.41 7.38 -5.48
CA THR A 23 -15.37 6.66 -4.63
C THR A 23 -15.56 7.27 -3.25
N ALA A 24 -14.66 8.15 -2.81
CA ALA A 24 -14.75 8.76 -1.49
C ALA A 24 -16.04 9.60 -1.31
N GLU A 25 -16.64 9.47 -0.13
CA GLU A 25 -17.81 10.27 0.26
C GLU A 25 -17.44 11.66 0.78
N CYS A 26 -16.28 11.78 1.42
CA CYS A 26 -15.76 13.01 1.99
C CYS A 26 -14.25 13.03 1.78
N ILE A 27 -13.71 14.20 1.42
CA ILE A 27 -12.29 14.38 1.13
C ILE A 27 -11.81 15.64 1.82
N THR A 28 -10.68 15.55 2.51
CA THR A 28 -10.01 16.74 3.04
C THR A 28 -8.56 16.78 2.61
N VAL A 29 -8.02 17.99 2.55
CA VAL A 29 -6.58 18.25 2.47
C VAL A 29 -6.09 18.88 3.77
N GLY A 30 -5.01 18.31 4.30
CA GLY A 30 -4.28 18.85 5.44
C GLY A 30 -2.81 19.08 5.12
N THR A 31 -2.12 19.62 6.12
CA THR A 31 -0.67 19.83 6.11
C THR A 31 0.07 18.48 6.14
N CYS A 32 1.13 18.34 5.34
CA CYS A 32 2.02 17.19 5.36
C CYS A 32 2.75 17.14 6.70
N TYR A 33 2.30 16.24 7.58
CA TYR A 33 2.89 16.04 8.91
C TYR A 33 4.43 15.93 8.87
N CYS A 34 4.96 15.11 7.95
CA CYS A 34 6.39 14.85 7.87
C CYS A 34 7.20 16.11 7.49
N ARG A 35 6.72 16.88 6.49
CA ARG A 35 7.39 18.11 6.07
C ARG A 35 7.26 19.20 7.12
N HIS A 36 6.07 19.39 7.69
CA HIS A 36 5.86 20.34 8.79
C HIS A 36 6.74 20.03 10.00
N LYS A 37 6.94 18.74 10.35
CA LYS A 37 7.92 18.36 11.38
C LYS A 37 9.34 18.78 11.02
N MET A 38 9.74 18.63 9.75
CA MET A 38 11.07 19.03 9.29
C MET A 38 11.24 20.55 9.23
N GLU A 39 10.16 21.30 8.99
CA GLU A 39 10.14 22.76 9.01
C GLU A 39 10.48 23.29 10.40
N HIS A 40 9.86 22.74 11.45
CA HIS A 40 10.21 23.03 12.85
C HIS A 40 11.65 22.65 13.22
N LYS A 41 12.33 21.85 12.39
CA LYS A 41 13.75 21.50 12.53
C LYS A 41 14.69 22.27 11.60
N GLY A 42 14.18 23.19 10.78
CA GLY A 42 14.96 23.90 9.76
C GLY A 42 15.50 23.01 8.65
N LYS A 43 14.84 21.88 8.36
CA LYS A 43 15.28 20.84 7.43
C LYS A 43 14.22 20.44 6.39
N ALA A 44 13.11 21.16 6.30
CA ALA A 44 12.09 20.88 5.29
C ALA A 44 12.64 21.11 3.88
N CYS A 45 12.17 20.31 2.93
CA CYS A 45 12.36 20.58 1.51
C CYS A 45 11.26 21.49 0.98
N ASP A 46 11.45 22.02 -0.23
CA ASP A 46 10.54 22.98 -0.87
C ASP A 46 9.27 22.34 -1.47
N GLN A 47 8.99 21.08 -1.15
CA GLN A 47 7.80 20.40 -1.64
C GLN A 47 6.55 20.91 -0.90
N PRO A 48 5.38 20.99 -1.57
CA PRO A 48 4.18 21.64 -1.04
C PRO A 48 3.67 21.00 0.26
N GLN A 49 3.26 21.81 1.24
CA GLN A 49 2.73 21.32 2.52
C GLN A 49 1.29 20.81 2.40
N ASP A 50 0.48 21.39 1.51
CA ASP A 50 -0.96 21.17 1.30
C ASP A 50 -1.26 19.92 0.45
N VAL A 51 -0.82 18.74 0.90
CA VAL A 51 -0.92 17.50 0.10
C VAL A 51 -1.35 16.26 0.87
N CYS A 52 -1.63 16.35 2.17
CA CYS A 52 -2.09 15.20 2.94
C CYS A 52 -3.58 15.00 2.66
N LEU A 53 -3.92 14.02 1.82
CA LEU A 53 -5.31 13.71 1.51
C LEU A 53 -5.84 12.72 2.52
N THR A 54 -6.99 13.02 3.11
CA THR A 54 -7.75 12.05 3.91
C THR A 54 -9.14 11.88 3.34
N PHE A 55 -9.74 10.73 3.61
CA PHE A 55 -10.98 10.29 2.97
C PHE A 55 -11.97 9.72 4.00
N ASN A 56 -13.24 9.67 3.62
CA ASN A 56 -14.31 8.95 4.31
C ASN A 56 -14.41 9.32 5.80
N GLY A 57 -14.51 8.35 6.70
CA GLY A 57 -14.67 8.60 8.14
C GLY A 57 -13.54 9.45 8.75
N ALA A 58 -12.31 9.28 8.27
CA ALA A 58 -11.17 10.09 8.72
C ALA A 58 -11.32 11.55 8.28
N ALA A 59 -11.67 11.78 7.01
CA ALA A 59 -11.94 13.12 6.48
C ALA A 59 -13.06 13.83 7.25
N LYS A 60 -14.20 13.15 7.45
CA LYS A 60 -15.36 13.68 8.19
C LYS A 60 -14.98 14.11 9.62
N SER A 61 -14.15 13.31 10.29
CA SER A 61 -13.67 13.64 11.64
C SER A 61 -12.76 14.86 11.62
N LEU A 62 -11.77 14.89 10.72
CA LEU A 62 -10.78 15.95 10.66
C LEU A 62 -11.39 17.30 10.23
N SER A 63 -12.33 17.32 9.29
CA SER A 63 -13.03 18.55 8.88
C SER A 63 -13.92 19.08 10.01
N LYS A 64 -14.67 18.19 10.68
CA LYS A 64 -15.52 18.55 11.83
C LYS A 64 -14.75 19.25 12.96
N HIS A 65 -13.49 18.86 13.18
CA HIS A 65 -12.62 19.44 14.20
C HIS A 65 -11.74 20.59 13.70
N GLY A 66 -11.91 21.03 12.45
CA GLY A 66 -11.15 22.15 11.87
C GLY A 66 -9.66 21.84 11.64
N ILE A 67 -9.28 20.56 11.61
CA ILE A 67 -7.89 20.11 11.46
C ILE A 67 -7.49 20.06 9.98
N ALA A 68 -8.41 19.69 9.10
CA ALA A 68 -8.20 19.60 7.66
C ALA A 68 -9.33 20.28 6.90
N LYS A 69 -9.00 20.85 5.73
CA LYS A 69 -9.96 21.56 4.89
C LYS A 69 -10.70 20.56 4.00
N GLU A 70 -12.03 20.55 4.03
CA GLU A 70 -12.84 19.78 3.09
C GLU A 70 -12.71 20.35 1.68
N ILE A 71 -12.58 19.47 0.68
CA ILE A 71 -12.33 19.82 -0.72
C ILE A 71 -13.14 18.93 -1.65
N SER A 72 -13.35 19.41 -2.88
CA SER A 72 -14.04 18.65 -3.92
C SER A 72 -13.16 17.53 -4.50
N LYS A 73 -13.78 16.59 -5.25
CA LYS A 73 -13.07 15.55 -6.00
C LYS A 73 -12.15 16.16 -7.05
N GLU A 74 -12.58 17.22 -7.74
CA GLU A 74 -11.79 17.94 -8.72
C GLU A 74 -10.55 18.59 -8.09
N GLU A 75 -10.70 19.21 -6.92
CA GLU A 75 -9.57 19.77 -6.16
C GLU A 75 -8.58 18.67 -5.72
N ALA A 76 -9.10 17.54 -5.22
CA ALA A 76 -8.26 16.40 -4.83
C ALA A 76 -7.49 15.81 -6.02
N MET A 77 -8.13 15.69 -7.18
CA MET A 77 -7.49 15.25 -8.42
C MET A 77 -6.40 16.23 -8.88
N LYS A 78 -6.63 17.55 -8.77
CA LYS A 78 -5.60 18.56 -9.06
C LYS A 78 -4.40 18.41 -8.13
N ILE A 79 -4.63 18.19 -6.84
CA ILE A 79 -3.56 17.95 -5.86
C ILE A 79 -2.79 16.68 -6.25
N LEU A 80 -3.48 15.57 -6.55
CA LEU A 80 -2.86 14.31 -6.94
C LEU A 80 -2.01 14.46 -8.22
N ASN A 81 -2.50 15.17 -9.24
CA ASN A 81 -1.73 15.41 -10.46
C ASN A 81 -0.48 16.26 -10.17
N ARG A 82 -0.64 17.35 -9.41
CA ARG A 82 0.48 18.24 -9.01
C ARG A 82 1.60 17.46 -8.31
N VAL A 83 1.26 16.65 -7.31
CA VAL A 83 2.29 15.92 -6.52
C VAL A 83 2.95 14.81 -7.32
N VAL A 84 2.20 14.21 -8.24
CA VAL A 84 2.70 13.20 -9.18
C VAL A 84 3.68 13.82 -10.18
N GLU A 85 3.40 15.03 -10.71
CA GLU A 85 4.33 15.80 -11.56
C GLU A 85 5.62 16.19 -10.81
N LEU A 86 5.49 16.52 -9.52
CA LEU A 86 6.62 16.80 -8.64
C LEU A 86 7.46 15.56 -8.28
N GLY A 87 7.00 14.36 -8.66
CA GLY A 87 7.68 13.09 -8.39
C GLY A 87 7.52 12.61 -6.94
N LEU A 88 6.44 13.00 -6.27
CA LEU A 88 6.09 12.50 -4.94
C LEU A 88 5.40 11.13 -5.04
N VAL A 89 5.67 10.26 -4.07
CA VAL A 89 5.12 8.91 -3.99
C VAL A 89 3.78 8.93 -3.27
N GLN A 90 2.78 8.27 -3.87
CA GLN A 90 1.50 8.03 -3.23
C GLN A 90 1.63 6.81 -2.31
N ILE A 91 1.47 7.02 -1.02
CA ILE A 91 1.40 5.96 -0.01
C ILE A 91 0.00 6.06 0.60
N GLY A 92 -0.81 5.02 0.51
CA GLY A 92 -2.18 5.02 1.02
C GLY A 92 -2.38 4.11 2.24
N ASP A 93 -3.54 4.25 2.88
CA ASP A 93 -4.04 3.20 3.78
C ASP A 93 -4.17 1.91 2.97
N ASN A 94 -3.44 0.85 3.35
CA ASN A 94 -3.33 -0.38 2.58
C ASN A 94 -4.57 -1.25 2.79
N VAL A 95 -5.72 -0.77 2.28
CA VAL A 95 -7.04 -1.39 2.34
C VAL A 95 -7.76 -1.15 1.00
N ARG A 96 -8.69 -2.03 0.62
CA ARG A 96 -9.42 -1.90 -0.66
C ARG A 96 -10.60 -0.93 -0.57
N ASN A 97 -11.34 -0.98 0.53
CA ASN A 97 -12.55 -0.22 0.78
C ASN A 97 -12.34 0.76 1.92
N GLU A 98 -13.07 1.89 1.88
CA GLU A 98 -13.03 2.90 2.95
C GLU A 98 -11.61 3.37 3.30
N VAL A 99 -10.75 3.52 2.27
CA VAL A 99 -9.38 4.06 2.42
C VAL A 99 -9.46 5.34 3.22
N ALA A 100 -8.64 5.49 4.26
CA ALA A 100 -8.70 6.63 5.16
C ALA A 100 -7.80 7.80 4.74
N TRP A 101 -6.71 7.53 4.02
CA TRP A 101 -5.73 8.55 3.65
C TRP A 101 -4.84 8.13 2.48
N ILE A 102 -4.32 9.14 1.77
CA ILE A 102 -3.21 9.05 0.82
C ILE A 102 -2.21 10.15 1.16
N CYS A 103 -1.01 9.74 1.53
CA CYS A 103 0.15 10.60 1.71
C CYS A 103 0.92 10.76 0.38
N ASN A 104 1.38 11.98 0.12
CA ASN A 104 2.17 12.33 -1.05
C ASN A 104 3.61 12.67 -0.64
N CYS A 105 4.43 11.61 -0.57
CA CYS A 105 5.68 11.57 0.17
C CYS A 105 6.89 11.91 -0.69
N CYS A 106 7.84 12.64 -0.10
CA CYS A 106 9.18 12.84 -0.64
C CYS A 106 10.19 11.95 0.09
N GLY A 107 11.26 11.56 -0.60
CA GLY A 107 12.30 10.70 -0.03
C GLY A 107 13.16 11.35 1.07
N CYS A 108 13.09 12.68 1.22
CA CYS A 108 13.92 13.44 2.18
C CYS A 108 13.22 13.78 3.50
N CYS A 109 11.90 13.94 3.52
CA CYS A 109 11.16 14.31 4.75
C CYS A 109 10.28 13.18 5.28
N CYS A 110 9.78 12.26 4.45
CA CYS A 110 8.82 11.25 4.87
C CYS A 110 9.42 10.31 5.92
N GLU A 111 8.80 10.24 7.11
CA GLU A 111 9.29 9.41 8.22
C GLU A 111 9.33 7.93 7.88
N ALA A 112 8.30 7.41 7.20
CA ALA A 112 8.26 6.01 6.81
C ALA A 112 9.40 5.65 5.84
N ILE A 113 9.68 6.53 4.87
CA ILE A 113 10.77 6.33 3.92
C ILE A 113 12.14 6.48 4.61
N LEU A 114 12.31 7.48 5.48
CA LEU A 114 13.56 7.66 6.22
C LEU A 114 13.84 6.49 7.18
N ALA A 115 12.82 5.98 7.86
CA ALA A 115 12.93 4.79 8.69
C ALA A 115 13.33 3.57 7.85
N TYR A 116 12.71 3.40 6.68
CA TYR A 116 13.06 2.34 5.76
C TYR A 116 14.52 2.42 5.29
N LYS A 117 14.96 3.59 4.82
CA LYS A 117 16.33 3.82 4.37
C LYS A 117 17.39 3.55 5.44
N ARG A 118 17.10 3.94 6.69
CA ARG A 118 18.06 3.87 7.81
C ARG A 118 18.07 2.53 8.52
N LEU A 119 16.90 1.91 8.68
CA LEU A 119 16.73 0.72 9.53
C LEU A 119 16.40 -0.54 8.72
N GLY A 120 16.13 -0.42 7.42
CA GLY A 120 15.63 -1.53 6.60
C GLY A 120 14.20 -1.96 6.94
N TYR A 121 13.54 -1.28 7.89
CA TYR A 121 12.18 -1.61 8.31
C TYR A 121 11.15 -1.17 7.28
N ASN A 122 10.60 -2.11 6.51
CA ASN A 122 9.50 -1.83 5.59
C ASN A 122 8.15 -2.10 6.29
N PRO A 123 7.30 -1.09 6.54
CA PRO A 123 5.98 -1.28 7.15
C PRO A 123 4.93 -1.86 6.18
N GLY A 124 5.34 -2.53 5.10
CA GLY A 124 4.46 -3.08 4.08
C GLY A 124 4.07 -2.09 2.98
N ILE A 125 4.94 -1.12 2.68
CA ILE A 125 4.76 -0.18 1.57
C ILE A 125 5.28 -0.85 0.30
N TYR A 126 4.40 -1.56 -0.39
CA TYR A 126 4.69 -2.21 -1.66
C TYR A 126 3.50 -2.10 -2.61
N SER A 127 3.80 -1.93 -3.89
CA SER A 127 2.86 -2.06 -4.99
C SER A 127 2.95 -3.47 -5.58
N ASN A 128 1.82 -3.95 -6.11
CA ASN A 128 1.76 -5.15 -6.95
C ASN A 128 2.44 -4.99 -8.31
N PHE A 129 3.05 -3.83 -8.57
CA PHE A 129 3.84 -3.54 -9.76
C PHE A 129 5.30 -3.31 -9.39
N LYS A 130 6.21 -3.58 -10.33
CA LYS A 130 7.64 -3.29 -10.24
C LYS A 130 8.14 -2.68 -11.55
N PRO A 131 9.15 -1.79 -11.51
CA PRO A 131 9.79 -1.31 -12.72
C PRO A 131 10.66 -2.42 -13.33
N GLU A 132 10.57 -2.62 -14.62
CA GLU A 132 11.46 -3.46 -15.43
C GLU A 132 12.30 -2.57 -16.34
N MET A 133 13.61 -2.83 -16.37
CA MET A 133 14.57 -2.03 -17.12
C MET A 133 14.76 -2.61 -18.52
N ILE A 134 14.58 -1.77 -19.54
CA ILE A 134 14.88 -2.09 -20.95
C ILE A 134 16.30 -1.58 -21.23
N THR A 135 17.29 -2.46 -21.10
CA THR A 135 18.73 -2.09 -21.09
C THR A 135 19.23 -1.53 -22.42
N GLU A 136 18.50 -1.81 -23.50
CA GLU A 136 18.77 -1.37 -24.87
C GLU A 136 18.49 0.14 -25.01
N ASN A 137 17.42 0.62 -24.36
CA ASN A 137 17.02 2.02 -24.39
C ASN A 137 17.75 2.87 -23.35
N CYS A 138 18.41 2.23 -22.39
CA CYS A 138 19.07 2.88 -21.28
C CYS A 138 20.48 3.37 -21.67
N ASN A 139 20.79 4.62 -21.34
CA ASN A 139 22.13 5.21 -21.52
C ASN A 139 22.82 5.53 -20.18
N GLY A 140 22.27 5.07 -19.06
CA GLY A 140 22.85 5.28 -17.73
C GLY A 140 22.90 6.75 -17.27
N CYS A 141 22.00 7.62 -17.73
CA CYS A 141 21.99 9.04 -17.34
C CYS A 141 21.77 9.32 -15.85
N GLY A 142 21.28 8.34 -15.07
CA GLY A 142 21.11 8.45 -13.62
C GLY A 142 19.94 9.32 -13.14
N VAL A 143 19.05 9.77 -14.03
CA VAL A 143 17.86 10.54 -13.63
C VAL A 143 16.94 9.71 -12.70
N CYS A 144 16.74 8.43 -13.03
CA CYS A 144 15.96 7.50 -12.21
C CYS A 144 16.56 7.28 -10.82
N VAL A 145 17.90 7.27 -10.70
CA VAL A 145 18.61 7.18 -9.41
C VAL A 145 18.27 8.39 -8.55
N LYS A 146 18.43 9.61 -9.07
CA LYS A 146 18.15 10.85 -8.34
C LYS A 146 16.69 11.00 -7.92
N LYS A 147 15.77 10.47 -8.72
CA LYS A 147 14.33 10.53 -8.48
C LYS A 147 13.82 9.38 -7.61
N CYS A 148 14.62 8.34 -7.35
CA CYS A 148 14.19 7.20 -6.56
C CYS A 148 14.03 7.63 -5.09
N PRO A 149 12.81 7.57 -4.53
CA PRO A 149 12.53 8.09 -3.19
C PRO A 149 13.16 7.23 -2.09
N ILE A 150 13.54 6.00 -2.40
CA ILE A 150 14.02 4.95 -1.47
C ILE A 150 15.44 4.46 -1.78
N ASP A 151 16.10 5.10 -2.75
CA ASP A 151 17.47 4.77 -3.18
C ASP A 151 17.63 3.30 -3.61
N ALA A 152 16.68 2.80 -4.41
CA ALA A 152 16.66 1.42 -4.90
C ALA A 152 17.17 1.25 -6.33
N ILE A 153 17.79 2.27 -6.92
CA ILE A 153 18.27 2.24 -8.32
C ILE A 153 19.71 2.73 -8.33
N GLU A 154 20.56 2.03 -9.08
CA GLU A 154 21.97 2.36 -9.27
C GLU A 154 22.32 2.40 -10.76
N VAL A 155 23.45 3.03 -11.12
CA VAL A 155 24.01 2.97 -12.48
C VAL A 155 25.23 2.07 -12.43
N LEU A 156 25.22 1.02 -13.25
CA LEU A 156 26.36 0.15 -13.49
C LEU A 156 27.03 0.48 -14.83
N ILE A 157 28.29 0.09 -14.93
CA ILE A 157 29.11 0.24 -16.13
C ILE A 157 29.59 -1.17 -16.50
N GLU A 158 29.29 -1.60 -17.71
CA GLU A 158 29.84 -2.84 -18.28
C GLU A 158 31.33 -2.68 -18.59
N GLU A 159 32.04 -3.81 -18.76
CA GLU A 159 33.41 -3.83 -19.27
C GLU A 159 33.53 -3.16 -20.66
N SER A 160 32.45 -3.21 -21.45
CA SER A 160 32.32 -2.53 -22.75
C SER A 160 32.30 -1.00 -22.65
N GLY A 161 32.21 -0.44 -21.44
CA GLY A 161 32.01 0.99 -21.17
C GLY A 161 30.55 1.45 -21.25
N LYS A 162 29.61 0.57 -21.63
CA LYS A 162 28.18 0.87 -21.66
C LYS A 162 27.64 1.08 -20.24
N LYS A 163 26.91 2.18 -20.04
CA LYS A 163 26.27 2.50 -18.76
C LYS A 163 24.78 2.15 -18.82
N TYR A 164 24.28 1.52 -17.77
CA TYR A 164 22.86 1.19 -17.64
C TYR A 164 22.43 1.23 -16.18
N SER A 165 21.13 1.37 -15.94
CA SER A 165 20.57 1.41 -14.59
C SER A 165 20.03 0.05 -14.18
N VAL A 166 20.19 -0.28 -12.91
CA VAL A 166 19.68 -1.51 -12.29
C VAL A 166 18.83 -1.19 -11.07
N VAL A 167 17.83 -2.03 -10.80
CA VAL A 167 16.90 -1.86 -9.68
C VAL A 167 17.18 -2.94 -8.64
N ASP A 168 17.38 -2.53 -7.39
CA ASP A 168 17.34 -3.44 -6.25
C ASP A 168 15.88 -3.73 -5.86
N TYR A 169 15.38 -4.88 -6.29
CA TYR A 169 14.00 -5.31 -6.03
C TYR A 169 13.72 -5.64 -4.56
N SER A 170 14.74 -5.93 -3.76
CA SER A 170 14.58 -6.11 -2.31
C SER A 170 14.21 -4.80 -1.63
N ARG A 171 14.61 -3.68 -2.25
CA ARG A 171 14.31 -2.32 -1.77
C ARG A 171 13.08 -1.70 -2.42
N CYS A 172 12.82 -2.04 -3.68
CA CYS A 172 11.87 -1.35 -4.52
C CYS A 172 10.41 -1.44 -4.04
N PHE A 173 9.80 -0.30 -3.72
CA PHE A 173 8.36 -0.20 -3.42
C PHE A 173 7.47 -0.42 -4.64
N GLY A 174 7.97 -0.19 -5.87
CA GLY A 174 7.15 -0.23 -7.08
C GLY A 174 6.32 1.04 -7.34
N CYS A 175 6.79 2.21 -6.88
CA CYS A 175 6.05 3.47 -6.97
C CYS A 175 5.95 4.12 -8.36
N GLY A 176 6.70 3.64 -9.37
CA GLY A 176 6.63 4.15 -10.75
C GLY A 176 7.22 5.56 -11.00
N VAL A 177 7.78 6.23 -9.98
CA VAL A 177 8.41 7.57 -10.15
C VAL A 177 9.55 7.54 -11.18
N CYS A 178 10.32 6.46 -11.20
CA CYS A 178 11.44 6.24 -12.14
C CYS A 178 10.96 6.14 -13.59
N THR A 179 9.90 5.37 -13.85
CA THR A 179 9.26 5.22 -15.17
C THR A 179 8.84 6.58 -15.73
N ARG A 180 8.12 7.38 -14.95
CA ARG A 180 7.66 8.71 -15.36
C ARG A 180 8.79 9.71 -15.64
N SER A 181 9.94 9.51 -15.00
CA SER A 181 11.10 10.39 -15.15
C SER A 181 12.01 10.01 -16.32
N CYS A 182 11.84 8.81 -16.89
CA CYS A 182 12.72 8.29 -17.92
C CYS A 182 12.28 8.73 -19.32
N LYS A 183 12.88 9.81 -19.84
CA LYS A 183 12.58 10.34 -21.19
C LYS A 183 12.95 9.42 -22.35
N ARG A 184 13.73 8.36 -22.10
CA ARG A 184 14.10 7.34 -23.10
C ARG A 184 13.20 6.11 -23.06
N GLU A 185 12.18 6.11 -22.20
CA GLU A 185 11.25 4.98 -22.06
C GLU A 185 11.98 3.64 -21.78
N ALA A 186 13.11 3.73 -21.07
CA ALA A 186 13.94 2.58 -20.73
C ALA A 186 13.46 1.82 -19.47
N ILE A 187 12.27 2.17 -18.96
CA ILE A 187 11.70 1.61 -17.74
C ILE A 187 10.20 1.43 -17.97
N GLN A 188 9.68 0.22 -17.80
CA GLN A 188 8.24 -0.08 -17.86
C GLN A 188 7.76 -0.64 -16.53
N MET A 189 6.47 -0.47 -16.21
CA MET A 189 5.91 -1.08 -15.00
C MET A 189 5.26 -2.41 -15.36
N ILE A 190 5.70 -3.49 -14.70
CA ILE A 190 5.14 -4.83 -14.88
C ILE A 190 4.51 -5.32 -13.57
N ARG A 191 3.53 -6.20 -13.68
CA ARG A 191 2.91 -6.84 -12.51
C ARG A 191 3.90 -7.79 -11.84
N ARG A 192 3.91 -7.84 -10.50
CA ARG A 192 4.70 -8.79 -9.73
C ARG A 192 4.03 -10.17 -9.78
N GLU A 193 4.85 -11.21 -9.75
CA GLU A 193 4.39 -12.59 -9.58
C GLU A 193 3.93 -12.85 -8.15
N ASP A 194 4.66 -12.32 -7.17
CA ASP A 194 4.29 -12.36 -5.75
C ASP A 194 3.39 -11.15 -5.43
N LEU A 195 2.08 -11.38 -5.46
CA LEU A 195 1.07 -10.35 -5.20
C LEU A 195 0.86 -10.18 -3.70
N MET A 196 0.92 -8.92 -3.26
CA MET A 196 0.51 -8.58 -1.91
C MET A 196 -1.02 -8.54 -1.83
N HIS A 197 -1.59 -9.38 -0.98
CA HIS A 197 -3.02 -9.35 -0.71
C HIS A 197 -3.36 -8.15 0.19
N THR A 198 -3.81 -7.05 -0.42
CA THR A 198 -4.40 -5.90 0.28
C THR A 198 -5.66 -6.32 1.04
N PRO A 199 -5.75 -6.06 2.35
CA PRO A 199 -6.96 -6.24 3.17
C PRO A 199 -8.19 -5.55 2.57
N GLU A 200 -9.38 -6.12 2.76
CA GLU A 200 -10.64 -5.53 2.30
C GLU A 200 -10.90 -4.18 2.97
N ASP A 201 -10.74 -4.10 4.28
CA ASP A 201 -10.98 -2.89 5.08
C ASP A 201 -10.00 -2.77 6.26
N ALA A 202 -10.12 -1.68 7.02
CA ALA A 202 -9.27 -1.40 8.17
C ALA A 202 -9.39 -2.47 9.27
N PHE A 203 -10.56 -3.09 9.42
CA PHE A 203 -10.77 -4.14 10.41
C PHE A 203 -9.96 -5.39 10.05
N GLU A 204 -10.02 -5.83 8.79
CA GLU A 204 -9.19 -6.93 8.31
C GLU A 204 -7.69 -6.62 8.46
N ARG A 205 -7.26 -5.39 8.13
CA ARG A 205 -5.87 -4.97 8.28
C ARG A 205 -5.40 -5.10 9.73
N VAL A 206 -6.16 -4.59 10.70
CA VAL A 206 -5.81 -4.65 12.13
C VAL A 206 -5.74 -6.11 12.63
N VAL A 207 -6.69 -6.96 12.23
CA VAL A 207 -6.67 -8.39 12.59
C VAL A 207 -5.43 -9.09 12.04
N ARG A 208 -5.09 -8.86 10.77
CA ARG A 208 -3.89 -9.43 10.14
C ARG A 208 -2.61 -8.95 10.83
N MET A 209 -2.50 -7.65 11.12
CA MET A 209 -1.36 -7.08 11.86
C MET A 209 -1.23 -7.68 13.26
N ALA A 210 -2.35 -7.90 13.96
CA ALA A 210 -2.32 -8.50 15.30
C ALA A 210 -1.81 -9.95 15.25
N ILE A 211 -2.18 -10.72 14.22
CA ILE A 211 -1.65 -12.08 14.00
C ILE A 211 -0.16 -12.05 13.73
N ASP A 212 0.27 -11.21 12.79
CA ASP A 212 1.66 -11.13 12.35
C ASP A 212 2.59 -10.67 13.51
N THR A 213 2.06 -9.87 14.44
CA THR A 213 2.81 -9.36 15.62
C THR A 213 2.64 -10.19 16.89
N GLY A 214 1.85 -11.27 16.88
CA GLY A 214 1.64 -12.10 18.08
C GLY A 214 0.73 -11.46 19.14
N ARG A 215 -0.13 -10.52 18.73
CA ARG A 215 -0.98 -9.69 19.60
C ARG A 215 -2.48 -9.92 19.37
N LEU A 216 -2.85 -10.98 18.64
CA LEU A 216 -4.25 -11.26 18.32
C LEU A 216 -5.13 -11.42 19.57
N GLN A 217 -4.61 -12.07 20.61
CA GLN A 217 -5.27 -12.23 21.90
C GLN A 217 -5.57 -10.89 22.58
N ASN A 218 -4.69 -9.89 22.45
CA ASN A 218 -4.94 -8.55 23.02
C ASN A 218 -6.11 -7.89 22.30
N LEU A 219 -6.17 -7.98 20.96
CA LEU A 219 -7.31 -7.47 20.19
C LEU A 219 -8.65 -8.13 20.60
N LEU A 220 -8.63 -9.40 20.99
CA LEU A 220 -9.82 -10.12 21.44
C LEU A 220 -10.24 -9.79 22.87
N PHE A 221 -9.27 -9.72 23.78
CA PHE A 221 -9.52 -9.73 25.21
C PHE A 221 -9.30 -8.38 25.90
N ASP A 222 -8.73 -7.38 25.22
CA ASP A 222 -8.50 -6.03 25.78
C ASP A 222 -9.82 -5.29 26.06
N ASN A 223 -10.92 -5.62 25.36
CA ASN A 223 -12.22 -4.97 25.55
C ASN A 223 -13.39 -5.92 25.29
N GLN A 224 -13.68 -6.79 26.27
CA GLN A 224 -14.75 -7.80 26.18
C GLN A 224 -16.15 -7.20 25.89
N HIS A 225 -16.39 -5.93 26.25
CA HIS A 225 -17.68 -5.25 26.10
C HIS A 225 -17.97 -4.69 24.69
N LEU A 226 -16.99 -4.66 23.78
CA LEU A 226 -17.14 -4.03 22.45
C LEU A 226 -17.60 -5.00 21.34
N TRP A 227 -17.70 -6.29 21.63
CA TRP A 227 -17.96 -7.32 20.62
C TRP A 227 -19.44 -7.42 20.26
N THR A 228 -19.85 -6.71 19.21
CA THR A 228 -21.14 -6.98 18.56
C THR A 228 -21.06 -8.27 17.72
N HIS A 229 -22.19 -8.96 17.54
CA HIS A 229 -22.25 -10.17 16.70
C HIS A 229 -21.73 -9.93 15.26
N LYS A 230 -21.90 -8.72 14.72
CA LYS A 230 -21.38 -8.34 13.40
C LYS A 230 -19.85 -8.32 13.37
N MET A 231 -19.22 -7.80 14.42
CA MET A 231 -17.75 -7.77 14.52
C MET A 231 -17.18 -9.18 14.66
N LEU A 232 -17.81 -10.04 15.48
CA LEU A 232 -17.38 -11.43 15.61
C LEU A 232 -17.52 -12.20 14.30
N GLN A 233 -18.61 -11.99 13.55
CA GLN A 233 -18.80 -12.61 12.24
C GLN A 233 -17.71 -12.20 11.24
N ARG A 234 -17.42 -10.90 11.14
CA ARG A 234 -16.35 -10.40 10.27
C ARG A 234 -14.99 -10.98 10.67
N PHE A 235 -14.71 -11.01 11.97
CA PHE A 235 -13.47 -11.56 12.51
C PHE A 235 -13.26 -13.03 12.13
N VAL A 236 -14.29 -13.85 12.39
CA VAL A 236 -14.26 -15.28 12.06
C VAL A 236 -14.13 -15.47 10.56
N GLY A 237 -14.83 -14.67 9.74
CA GLY A 237 -14.68 -14.68 8.29
C GLY A 237 -13.24 -14.45 7.83
N ILE A 238 -12.58 -13.43 8.39
CA ILE A 238 -11.16 -13.12 8.08
C ILE A 238 -10.26 -14.28 8.49
N LEU A 239 -10.39 -14.80 9.73
CA LEU A 239 -9.58 -15.93 10.21
C LEU A 239 -9.67 -17.15 9.30
N LEU A 240 -10.87 -17.46 8.78
CA LEU A 240 -11.10 -18.59 7.90
C LEU A 240 -10.48 -18.40 6.51
N ASN A 241 -10.35 -17.15 6.06
CA ASN A 241 -9.81 -16.80 4.75
C ASN A 241 -8.28 -16.54 4.75
N LEU A 242 -7.63 -16.52 5.92
CA LEU A 242 -6.16 -16.37 6.00
C LEU A 242 -5.43 -17.50 5.26
N GLY A 243 -4.31 -17.17 4.60
CA GLY A 243 -3.41 -18.16 4.00
C GLY A 243 -2.88 -19.17 5.04
N PRO A 244 -2.42 -20.36 4.61
CA PRO A 244 -2.17 -21.51 5.49
C PRO A 244 -1.16 -21.22 6.62
N ILE A 245 -0.12 -20.43 6.36
CA ILE A 245 0.90 -20.08 7.35
C ILE A 245 0.32 -19.14 8.41
N ARG A 246 -0.22 -17.99 8.01
CA ARG A 246 -0.84 -17.01 8.92
C ARG A 246 -2.00 -17.62 9.71
N ARG A 247 -2.78 -18.51 9.08
CA ARG A 247 -3.86 -19.25 9.71
C ARG A 247 -3.36 -20.14 10.86
N LYS A 248 -2.25 -20.86 10.66
CA LYS A 248 -1.65 -21.70 11.70
C LYS A 248 -1.07 -20.85 12.85
N MET A 249 -0.48 -19.70 12.54
CA MET A 249 0.00 -18.75 13.54
C MET A 249 -1.14 -18.19 14.39
N ALA A 250 -2.24 -17.77 13.76
CA ALA A 250 -3.43 -17.30 14.46
C ALA A 250 -4.04 -18.39 15.36
N ASP A 251 -4.17 -19.63 14.86
CA ASP A 251 -4.69 -20.77 15.63
C ASP A 251 -3.85 -21.04 16.89
N HIS A 252 -2.52 -21.00 16.75
CA HIS A 252 -1.59 -21.16 17.87
C HIS A 252 -1.69 -20.04 18.91
N GLN A 253 -1.91 -18.79 18.48
CA GLN A 253 -2.05 -17.63 19.38
C GLN A 253 -3.39 -17.62 20.11
N LEU A 254 -4.47 -18.00 19.43
CA LEU A 254 -5.83 -17.97 19.98
C LEU A 254 -6.11 -19.08 20.99
N GLN A 255 -5.61 -20.29 20.72
CA GLN A 255 -5.87 -21.50 21.51
C GLN A 255 -7.37 -21.73 21.83
N SER A 256 -8.27 -21.21 20.98
CA SER A 256 -9.70 -21.18 21.24
C SER A 256 -10.42 -22.41 20.70
N LYS A 257 -11.09 -23.15 21.59
CA LYS A 257 -11.95 -24.28 21.23
C LYS A 257 -13.09 -23.88 20.30
N PHE A 258 -13.66 -22.68 20.49
CA PHE A 258 -14.73 -22.14 19.64
C PHE A 258 -14.25 -21.97 18.19
N VAL A 259 -13.14 -21.27 17.99
CA VAL A 259 -12.57 -21.02 16.65
C VAL A 259 -12.16 -22.33 15.96
N ALA A 260 -11.56 -23.26 16.71
CA ALA A 260 -11.23 -24.59 16.20
C ALA A 260 -12.48 -25.36 15.72
N TYR A 261 -13.60 -25.23 16.43
CA TYR A 261 -14.87 -25.84 16.06
C TYR A 261 -15.50 -25.19 14.82
N THR A 262 -15.59 -23.85 14.76
CA THR A 262 -16.12 -23.13 13.60
C THR A 262 -15.31 -23.44 12.33
N ARG A 263 -13.99 -23.58 12.48
CA ARG A 263 -13.09 -24.01 11.40
C ARG A 263 -13.41 -25.40 10.88
N ARG A 264 -13.61 -26.39 11.76
CA ARG A 264 -13.99 -27.76 11.35
C ARG A 264 -15.29 -27.74 10.53
N LEU A 265 -16.25 -26.91 10.92
CA LEU A 265 -17.50 -26.75 10.18
C LEU A 265 -17.29 -26.10 8.81
N PHE A 266 -16.49 -25.04 8.74
CA PHE A 266 -16.17 -24.36 7.48
C PHE A 266 -15.48 -25.29 6.48
N LEU A 267 -14.43 -25.99 6.90
CA LEU A 267 -13.68 -26.94 6.05
C LEU A 267 -14.55 -28.11 5.57
N LYS A 268 -15.45 -28.63 6.43
CA LYS A 268 -16.44 -29.63 6.01
C LYS A 268 -17.39 -29.08 4.94
N ARG A 269 -17.78 -27.81 5.06
CA ARG A 269 -18.72 -27.15 4.14
C ARG A 269 -18.08 -26.81 2.80
N THR A 270 -16.85 -26.30 2.77
CA THR A 270 -16.11 -26.03 1.53
C THR A 270 -15.82 -27.32 0.74
N LYS A 271 -15.41 -28.38 1.44
CA LYS A 271 -15.23 -29.72 0.85
C LYS A 271 -16.53 -30.29 0.26
N LYS A 272 -17.67 -30.06 0.94
CA LYS A 272 -19.00 -30.48 0.46
C LYS A 272 -19.49 -29.71 -0.77
N LEU A 273 -19.02 -28.47 -0.98
CA LEU A 273 -19.41 -27.60 -2.09
C LEU A 273 -18.47 -27.69 -3.31
N GLY A 274 -17.43 -28.54 -3.27
CA GLY A 274 -16.48 -28.67 -4.39
C GLY A 274 -15.65 -27.41 -4.67
N LEU A 275 -15.57 -26.47 -3.71
CA LEU A 275 -14.90 -25.18 -3.86
C LEU A 275 -13.40 -25.23 -3.53
N ASP A 276 -12.80 -26.43 -3.46
CA ASP A 276 -11.39 -26.64 -3.08
C ASP A 276 -10.37 -25.92 -3.98
N ASN A 277 -10.79 -25.42 -5.16
CA ASN A 277 -9.91 -24.75 -6.13
C ASN A 277 -10.29 -23.29 -6.51
N ARG A 278 -11.16 -22.60 -5.75
CA ARG A 278 -11.44 -21.16 -5.97
C ARG A 278 -10.96 -20.22 -4.87
N LEU A 279 -9.78 -20.50 -4.33
CA LEU A 279 -9.02 -19.53 -3.52
C LEU A 279 -7.62 -19.34 -4.10
N LYS A 280 -7.53 -19.16 -5.43
CA LYS A 280 -6.51 -18.31 -6.04
C LYS A 280 -7.07 -16.89 -6.05
N LEU A 281 -6.84 -16.15 -4.97
CA LEU A 281 -6.91 -14.68 -4.88
C LEU A 281 -5.88 -14.23 -3.85
#